data_AF-A0A8S3C8U1-F1
#
_entry.id   AF-A0A8S3C8U1-F1
#
_cell.length_a   1.000
_cell.length_b   1.000
_cell.length_c   1.000
_cell.angle_alpha   90.00
_cell.angle_beta   90.00
_cell.angle_gamma   90.00
#
_symmetry.space_group_name_H-M   'P 1'
#
loop_
_entity.id
_entity.type
_entity.pdbx_description
1 polymer ?
#
loop_
_entity_poly.entity_id
_entity_poly.type
_entity_poly.pdbx_seq_one_letter_code
_entity_poly.pdbx_strand_id
1 'polypeptide(L)' 'MLDDDLFHVPRNYVTQEITDECVFFNHSCDPNCGFATDDEFTVMAIRDINPGEELTYHYGCLDSETTLSTNFV' A
#
# COMPACT_ATOMS: atom_id res chain seq x y z
N MET A 1 3.81 -17.58 -2.16
CA MET A 1 2.93 -18.19 -3.19
C MET A 1 1.65 -17.44 -2.91
N LEU A 2 1.23 -16.52 -3.77
CA LEU A 2 0.24 -15.49 -3.41
C LEU A 2 -0.91 -16.12 -2.62
N ASP A 3 -1.08 -15.73 -1.35
CA ASP A 3 -2.20 -16.20 -0.53
C ASP A 3 -3.49 -15.81 -1.26
N ASP A 4 -4.34 -16.80 -1.54
CA ASP A 4 -5.57 -16.63 -2.34
C ASP A 4 -6.58 -15.66 -1.67
N ASP A 5 -6.32 -15.24 -0.43
CA ASP A 5 -7.25 -14.51 0.44
C ASP A 5 -6.81 -13.07 0.79
N LEU A 6 -5.62 -12.60 0.39
CA LEU A 6 -5.22 -11.20 0.63
C LEU A 6 -4.73 -10.49 -0.62
N PHE A 7 -5.67 -10.22 -1.52
CA PHE A 7 -5.47 -9.19 -2.51
C PHE A 7 -5.91 -7.86 -1.90
N HIS A 8 -4.99 -6.88 -1.80
CA HIS A 8 -5.34 -5.47 -1.61
C HIS A 8 -5.97 -4.89 -2.90
N VAL A 9 -6.80 -5.69 -3.59
CA VAL A 9 -7.70 -5.19 -4.61
C VAL A 9 -8.83 -4.47 -3.89
N PRO A 10 -9.29 -3.32 -4.43
CA PRO A 10 -10.47 -2.67 -3.90
C PRO A 10 -11.60 -3.70 -3.79
N ARG A 11 -12.22 -3.81 -2.60
CA ARG A 11 -13.35 -4.74 -2.33
C ARG A 11 -14.50 -4.62 -3.33
N ASN A 12 -14.51 -3.53 -4.08
CA ASN A 12 -15.46 -3.17 -5.13
C ASN A 12 -15.02 -3.58 -6.54
N TYR A 13 -14.10 -4.54 -6.73
CA TYR A 13 -13.61 -4.94 -8.06
C TYR A 13 -14.72 -5.31 -9.06
N VAL A 14 -15.87 -5.79 -8.57
CA VAL A 14 -17.07 -6.09 -9.37
C VAL A 14 -17.78 -4.81 -9.84
N THR A 15 -17.87 -3.79 -8.99
CA THR A 15 -18.50 -2.51 -9.33
C THR A 15 -17.54 -1.51 -9.97
N GLN A 16 -16.23 -1.78 -9.89
CA GLN A 16 -15.13 -0.88 -10.29
C GLN A 16 -15.21 0.50 -9.63
N GLU A 17 -15.89 0.59 -8.49
CA GLU A 17 -15.98 1.84 -7.74
C GLU A 17 -14.64 2.11 -7.06
N ILE A 18 -13.98 3.16 -7.52
CA ILE A 18 -12.78 3.74 -6.89
C ILE A 18 -13.26 4.43 -5.61
N THR A 19 -12.86 3.88 -4.47
CA THR A 19 -13.19 4.43 -3.15
C THR A 19 -12.04 5.21 -2.53
N ASP A 20 -10.84 5.03 -3.07
CA ASP A 20 -9.61 5.71 -2.65
C ASP A 20 -8.72 5.95 -3.88
N GLU A 21 -8.14 7.14 -3.98
CA GLU A 21 -7.23 7.52 -5.06
C GLU A 21 -5.84 6.90 -4.91
N CYS A 22 -5.45 6.49 -3.69
CA CYS A 22 -4.14 5.92 -3.42
C CYS A 22 -3.92 4.59 -4.15
N VAL A 23 -4.98 3.92 -4.59
CA VAL A 23 -4.94 2.69 -5.39
C VAL A 23 -4.19 2.86 -6.73
N PHE A 24 -3.99 4.10 -7.17
CA PHE A 24 -3.25 4.44 -8.38
C PHE A 24 -1.79 4.83 -8.14
N PHE A 25 -1.35 4.91 -6.89
CA PHE A 25 0.02 5.33 -6.61
C PHE A 25 0.99 4.23 -7.02
N ASN A 26 2.04 4.63 -7.71
CA ASN A 26 3.05 3.70 -8.19
C ASN A 26 4.01 3.28 -7.07
N HIS A 27 4.76 2.22 -7.33
CA HIS A 27 5.82 1.77 -6.45
C HIS A 27 7.08 2.63 -6.56
N SER A 28 7.71 2.94 -5.41
CA SER A 28 9.11 3.35 -5.31
C SER A 28 9.82 2.64 -4.15
N CYS A 29 11.10 2.30 -4.32
CA CYS A 29 11.96 1.83 -3.24
C CYS A 29 12.38 2.97 -2.28
N ASP A 30 12.23 4.23 -2.71
CA ASP A 30 12.41 5.44 -1.91
C ASP A 30 11.12 6.29 -2.02
N PRO A 31 10.04 5.88 -1.34
CA PRO A 31 8.72 6.50 -1.51
C PRO A 31 8.58 7.83 -0.77
N ASN A 32 7.52 8.57 -1.09
CA ASN A 32 7.10 9.75 -0.31
C ASN A 32 5.82 9.53 0.51
N CYS A 33 5.11 8.42 0.28
CA CYS A 33 3.97 7.98 1.05
C CYS A 33 4.21 6.62 1.71
N GLY A 34 3.52 6.37 2.82
CA GLY A 34 3.49 5.09 3.54
C GLY A 34 2.16 4.91 4.27
N PHE A 35 2.00 3.80 4.98
CA PHE A 35 0.77 3.48 5.73
C PHE A 35 0.90 3.89 7.20
N ALA A 36 -0.20 4.32 7.81
CA ALA A 36 -0.24 4.61 9.24
C ALA A 36 -0.01 3.32 10.05
N THR A 37 0.71 3.41 11.16
CA THR A 37 0.99 2.24 12.02
C THR A 37 -0.27 1.67 12.67
N ASP A 38 -1.28 2.53 12.88
CA ASP A 38 -2.49 2.20 13.62
C ASP A 38 -3.68 1.91 12.67
N ASP A 39 -3.50 2.15 11.36
CA ASP A 39 -4.49 1.92 10.32
C ASP A 39 -3.80 1.69 8.96
N GLU A 40 -3.73 0.43 8.54
CA GLU A 40 -3.11 0.01 7.28
C GLU A 40 -3.86 0.49 6.02
N PHE A 41 -5.07 1.06 6.16
CA PHE A 41 -5.82 1.64 5.06
C PHE A 41 -5.57 3.15 4.89
N THR A 42 -4.91 3.79 5.86
CA THR A 42 -4.62 5.22 5.79
C THR A 42 -3.23 5.47 5.22
N VAL A 43 -3.17 6.11 4.05
CA VAL A 43 -1.92 6.56 3.42
C VAL A 43 -1.52 7.94 3.94
N MET A 44 -0.26 8.09 4.35
CA MET A 44 0.31 9.32 4.90
C MET A 44 1.62 9.68 4.21
N ALA A 45 1.94 10.97 4.16
CA ALA A 45 3.26 11.45 3.74
C ALA A 45 4.31 11.10 4.80
N ILE A 46 5.47 10.58 4.38
CA ILE A 46 6.60 10.22 5.26
C ILE A 46 7.76 11.22 5.18
N ARG A 47 7.64 12.22 4.29
CA ARG A 47 8.53 13.37 4.12
C ARG A 47 7.77 14.50 3.42
N ASP A 48 8.37 15.67 3.32
CA ASP A 48 7.81 16.78 2.54
C ASP A 48 7.67 16.39 1.06
N ILE A 49 6.55 16.80 0.45
CA ILE A 49 6.19 16.51 -0.95
C ILE A 49 5.92 17.83 -1.67
N ASN A 50 6.61 18.06 -2.78
CA ASN A 50 6.42 19.28 -3.56
C ASN A 50 5.28 19.15 -4.58
N PRO A 51 4.61 20.25 -4.97
CA PRO A 51 3.61 20.20 -6.04
C PRO A 51 4.19 19.64 -7.34
N GLY A 52 3.51 18.65 -7.92
CA GLY A 52 3.92 17.97 -9.15
C GLY A 52 4.87 16.78 -8.94
N GLU A 53 5.29 16.50 -7.71
CA GLU A 53 5.96 15.25 -7.37
C GLU A 53 4.95 14.08 -7.41
N GLU A 54 5.36 12.96 -8.00
CA GLU A 54 4.53 11.75 -8.06
C GLU A 54 4.39 11.12 -6.68
N LEU A 55 3.17 10.77 -6.28
CA LEU A 55 2.92 10.06 -5.03
C LEU A 55 3.20 8.57 -5.22
N THR A 56 4.06 8.02 -4.35
CA THR A 56 4.51 6.62 -4.42
C THR A 56 4.60 6.00 -3.04
N TYR A 57 4.38 4.68 -2.95
CA TYR A 57 4.59 3.91 -1.72
C TYR A 57 5.36 2.61 -1.99
N HIS A 58 5.84 1.96 -0.93
CA HIS A 58 6.56 0.70 -1.04
C HIS A 58 5.58 -0.48 -1.12
N TYR A 59 5.54 -1.21 -2.24
CA TYR A 59 4.58 -2.33 -2.42
C TYR A 59 4.82 -3.48 -1.45
N GLY A 60 6.05 -3.67 -0.97
CA GLY A 60 6.33 -4.65 0.09
C GLY A 60 5.64 -4.33 1.43
N CYS A 61 5.10 -3.13 1.63
CA CYS A 61 4.25 -2.82 2.80
C CYS A 61 2.81 -3.28 2.63
N LEU A 62 2.38 -3.62 1.41
CA LEU A 62 1.07 -4.20 1.12
C LEU A 62 1.06 -5.72 1.27
N ASP A 63 2.23 -6.33 1.40
CA ASP A 63 2.37 -7.78 1.51
C ASP A 63 2.07 -8.21 2.95
N SER A 64 1.05 -9.05 3.10
CA SER A 64 0.63 -9.66 4.35
C SER A 64 1.01 -11.13 4.44
N GLU A 65 1.90 -11.64 3.58
CA GLU A 65 2.32 -13.04 3.62
C GLU A 65 2.79 -13.38 5.04
N THR A 66 1.93 -14.10 5.77
CA THR A 66 2.22 -14.52 7.16
C THR A 66 3.41 -15.48 7.19
N THR A 67 3.76 -16.05 6.04
CA THR A 67 4.93 -16.89 5.82
C THR A 67 6.25 -16.09 5.81
N LEU A 68 6.23 -14.79 5.50
CA LEU A 68 7.40 -13.90 5.52
C LEU A 68 7.62 -13.25 6.90
N SER A 69 6.63 -13.29 7.80
CA SER A 69 6.73 -12.75 9.17
C SER A 69 7.23 -13.77 10.19
N THR A 70 7.50 -15.03 9.78
CA THR A 70 8.12 -16.04 10.66
C THR A 70 9.62 -16.13 10.39
N ASN A 71 10.43 -15.37 11.15
CA ASN A 71 11.78 -15.70 11.67
C ASN A 71 12.70 -14.47 11.82
N PHE A 72 12.37 -13.57 12.73
CA PHE A 72 13.39 -12.80 13.44
C PHE A 72 13.09 -12.81 14.95
N VAL A 73 13.26 -13.98 15.55
CA VAL A 73 13.71 -14.17 16.94
C VAL A 73 14.65 -15.35 17.00
#